data_AF-A0A3B0X6S4-F1
#
_entry.id   AF-A0A3B0X6S4-F1
#
_cell.length_a   1.000
_cell.length_b   1.000
_cell.length_c   1.000
_cell.angle_alpha   90.00
_cell.angle_beta   90.00
_cell.angle_gamma   90.00
#
_symmetry.space_group_name_H-M   'P 1'
#
loop_
_entity.id
_entity.type
_entity.pdbx_description
1 polymer ?
#
loop_
_entity_poly.entity_id
_entity_poly.type
_entity_poly.pdbx_seq_one_letter_code
_entity_poly.pdbx_strand_id
1 'polypeptide(L)' 'MSELSKRSTVYFEADVHQALRTKAATTYQSVSEVVNEAVRQKTIRVREQLFLILKLIAP' A
#
# COMPACT_ATOMS: atom_id res chain seq x y z
N MET A 1 -13.92 14.57 6.64
CA MET A 1 -12.56 14.44 7.22
C MET A 1 -11.56 14.30 6.08
N SER A 2 -11.06 15.42 5.58
CA SER A 2 -10.02 15.48 4.55
C SER A 2 -8.66 15.28 5.20
N GLU A 3 -8.34 14.06 5.63
CA GLU A 3 -7.00 13.75 6.13
C GLU A 3 -6.00 13.78 4.97
N LEU A 4 -5.35 14.94 4.82
CA LEU A 4 -4.01 15.16 4.27
C LEU A 4 -3.56 14.16 3.18
N SER A 5 -4.12 14.29 1.97
CA SER A 5 -3.54 13.68 0.79
C SER A 5 -2.18 14.32 0.52
N LYS A 6 -1.11 13.72 1.04
CA LYS A 6 0.27 14.12 0.72
C LYS A 6 0.62 13.54 -0.63
N ARG A 7 0.92 14.39 -1.60
CA ARG A 7 1.42 13.97 -2.91
C ARG A 7 2.82 13.41 -2.75
N SER A 8 3.06 12.22 -3.27
CA SER A 8 4.38 11.60 -3.33
C SER A 8 4.60 11.06 -4.74
N THR A 9 5.83 11.19 -5.24
CA THR A 9 6.24 10.64 -6.53
C THR A 9 7.05 9.38 -6.26
N VAL A 10 6.64 8.25 -6.83
CA VAL A 10 7.29 6.95 -6.66
C VAL A 10 7.55 6.38 -8.04
N TYR A 11 8.78 5.95 -8.29
CA TYR A 11 9.13 5.24 -9.51
C TYR A 11 8.81 3.75 -9.34
N PHE A 12 8.17 3.18 -10.36
CA PHE A 12 7.89 1.76 -10.44
C PHE A 12 8.61 1.18 -11.65
N GLU A 13 8.96 -0.09 -11.58
CA GLU A 13 9.36 -0.86 -12.75
C GLU A 13 8.23 -0.86 -13.80
N ALA A 14 8.59 -0.97 -15.08
CA ALA A 14 7.64 -0.81 -16.18
C ALA A 14 6.52 -1.86 -16.17
N ASP A 15 6.87 -3.10 -15.82
CA ASP A 15 5.94 -4.22 -15.67
C ASP A 15 4.97 -4.02 -14.50
N VAL A 16 5.48 -3.54 -13.35
CA VAL A 16 4.68 -3.22 -12.16
C VAL A 16 3.71 -2.08 -12.47
N HIS A 17 4.16 -1.02 -13.12
CA HIS A 17 3.30 0.09 -13.51
C HIS A 17 2.19 -0.36 -14.47
N GLN A 18 2.51 -1.22 -15.43
CA GLN A 18 1.52 -1.76 -16.37
C GLN A 18 0.48 -2.66 -15.67
N ALA A 19 0.91 -3.47 -14.71
CA ALA A 19 0.00 -4.28 -13.88
C ALA A 19 -0.94 -3.39 -13.04
N LEU A 20 -0.40 -2.34 -12.42
CA LEU A 20 -1.19 -1.36 -11.65
C LEU A 20 -2.23 -0.65 -12.54
N ARG A 21 -1.84 -0.22 -13.75
CA ARG A 21 -2.75 0.42 -14.70
C ARG A 21 -3.88 -0.52 -15.14
N THR A 22 -3.54 -1.78 -15.43
CA THR A 22 -4.53 -2.81 -15.79
C THR A 22 -5.52 -3.02 -14.65
N LYS A 23 -5.02 -3.16 -13.41
CA LYS A 23 -5.87 -3.33 -12.22
C LYS A 23 -6.81 -2.15 -12.01
N ALA A 24 -6.29 -0.93 -12.08
CA ALA A 24 -7.05 0.30 -11.96
C ALA A 24 -8.19 0.40 -12.99
N ALA A 25 -7.90 0.04 -14.25
CA ALA A 25 -8.91 -0.01 -15.32
C ALA A 25 -9.99 -1.05 -15.05
N THR A 26 -9.63 -2.23 -14.53
CA THR A 26 -10.59 -3.30 -14.20
C THR A 26 -11.47 -2.96 -12.99
N THR A 27 -10.96 -2.21 -12.01
CA THR A 27 -11.70 -1.85 -10.80
C THR A 27 -12.36 -0.48 -10.85
N TYR A 28 -12.26 0.23 -11.98
CA TYR A 28 -12.76 1.61 -12.15
C TYR A 28 -12.21 2.58 -11.08
N GLN A 29 -10.96 2.36 -10.66
CA GLN A 29 -10.26 3.17 -9.67
C GLN A 29 -9.07 3.89 -10.29
N SER A 30 -8.58 4.92 -9.62
CA SER A 30 -7.30 5.53 -10.00
C SER A 30 -6.12 4.64 -9.58
N VAL A 31 -4.99 4.76 -10.29
CA VAL A 31 -3.75 4.08 -9.91
C VAL A 31 -3.33 4.45 -8.49
N SER A 32 -3.50 5.72 -8.09
CA SER A 32 -3.21 6.19 -6.74
C SER A 32 -4.06 5.49 -5.67
N GLU A 33 -5.34 5.26 -5.91
CA GLU A 33 -6.22 4.52 -4.98
C GLU A 33 -5.81 3.05 -4.86
N VAL A 34 -5.51 2.39 -5.99
CA VAL A 34 -5.03 1.00 -6.00
C VAL A 34 -3.73 0.87 -5.22
N VAL A 35 -2.78 1.79 -5.42
CA VAL A 35 -1.50 1.81 -4.69
C VAL A 35 -1.73 2.08 -3.21
N ASN A 36 -2.56 3.06 -2.85
CA ASN A 36 -2.86 3.41 -1.47
C ASN A 36 -3.50 2.23 -0.72
N GLU A 37 -4.43 1.52 -1.34
CA GLU A 37 -5.04 0.33 -0.77
C GLU A 37 -4.03 -0.81 -0.60
N ALA A 38 -3.21 -1.09 -1.62
CA ALA A 38 -2.16 -2.11 -1.52
C ALA A 38 -1.16 -1.81 -0.40
N VAL A 39 -0.78 -0.54 -0.23
CA VAL A 39 0.10 -0.09 0.86
C VAL A 39 -0.60 -0.24 2.22
N ARG A 40 -1.87 0.15 2.35
CA ARG A 40 -2.64 -0.04 3.59
C ARG A 40 -2.69 -1.52 3.99
N GLN A 41 -3.02 -2.41 3.05
CA GLN A 41 -3.09 -3.85 3.28
C GLN A 41 -1.74 -4.45 3.70
N LYS A 42 -0.63 -4.04 3.07
CA LYS A 42 0.72 -4.49 3.49
C LYS A 42 1.15 -3.92 4.83
N THR A 43 0.80 -2.68 5.14
CA THR A 43 1.19 -2.02 6.39
C THR A 43 0.53 -2.67 7.60
N ILE A 44 -0.69 -3.21 7.45
CA ILE A 44 -1.33 -4.03 8.49
C ILE A 44 -0.46 -5.26 8.81
N ARG A 45 -0.08 -6.04 7.79
CA ARG A 45 0.72 -7.26 7.99
C ARG A 45 2.10 -6.99 8.60
N VAL A 46 2.80 -5.94 8.17
CA VAL A 46 4.13 -5.60 8.70
C VAL A 46 4.04 -5.10 10.15
N ARG A 47 3.00 -4.30 10.48
CA ARG A 47 2.78 -3.86 11.87
C ARG A 47 2.42 -5.02 12.79
N GLU A 48 1.55 -5.94 12.35
CA GLU A 48 1.16 -7.11 13.14
C GLU A 48 2.34 -8.06 13.38
N GLN A 49 3.16 -8.35 12.35
CA GLN A 49 4.35 -9.18 12.52
C GLN A 49 5.37 -8.56 13.47
N LEU A 50 5.66 -7.26 13.30
CA LEU A 50 6.60 -6.57 14.19
C LEU A 50 6.09 -6.52 15.63
N PHE A 51 4.79 -6.29 15.82
CA PHE A 51 4.16 -6.26 17.13
C PHE A 51 4.19 -7.64 17.83
N LEU A 52 3.92 -8.73 17.10
CA LEU A 52 3.98 -10.09 17.64
C LEU A 52 5.40 -10.49 18.06
N ILE A 53 6.41 -10.13 17.25
CA ILE A 53 7.81 -10.36 17.59
C ILE A 53 8.20 -9.58 18.85
N LEU A 54 7.78 -8.31 18.97
CA LEU A 54 8.05 -7.51 20.17
C LEU A 54 7.36 -8.08 21.42
N LYS A 55 6.15 -8.65 21.30
CA LYS A 55 5.46 -9.33 22.41
C LYS A 55 6.12 -10.62 22.88
N LEU A 56 6.84 -11.31 21.99
CA LEU A 56 7.60 -12.52 22.34
C LEU A 56 8.94 -12.21 23.01
N ILE A 57 9.47 -10.99 22.82
CA ILE A 57 10.79 -10.57 23.31
C ILE A 57 10.65 -9.69 24.58
N ALA A 58 9.48 -9.10 24.85
CA ALA A 58 9.21 -8.40 26.10
C ALA A 58 8.77 -9.38 27.21
N PRO A 59 9.39 -9.34 28.42
CA PRO A 59 9.02 -10.18 29.55
C PRO A 59 7.63 -9.86 30.13
#